data_AF-A0A954UHE2-F1
#
_entry.id   AF-A0A954UHE2-F1
#
_cell.length_a   1.000
_cell.length_b   1.000
_cell.length_c   1.000
_cell.angle_alpha   90.00
_cell.angle_beta   90.00
_cell.angle_gamma   90.00
#
_symmetry.space_group_name_H-M   'P 1'
#
loop_
_entity.id
_entity.type
_entity.pdbx_description
1 polymer ?
#
loop_
_entity_poly.entity_id
_entity_poly.type
_entity_poly.pdbx_seq_one_letter_code
_entity_poly.pdbx_strand_id
1 'polypeptide(L)'
;YDIIYAQLVAYQARIYEYGVALEAFMREPKTAPLMRGTDRLVHWDVNTVKPTRTEESKPYIDRATDLFKEVKETHPGTPWAARADWELRRGFGVDFHPDYHHPYNGTVTIKPPNL
;
A
#
# COMPACT_ATOMS: atom_id res chain seq x y z
N TYR A 1 19.50 -15.23 -2.79
CA TYR A 1 18.03 -15.41 -2.87
C TYR A 1 17.34 -14.62 -1.75
N ASP A 2 18.02 -13.64 -1.16
CA ASP A 2 17.78 -13.23 0.22
C ASP A 2 16.76 -12.09 0.31
N ILE A 3 16.68 -11.28 -0.73
CA ILE A 3 15.68 -10.22 -0.81
C ILE A 3 14.26 -10.74 -0.92
N ILE A 4 14.01 -11.84 -1.67
CA ILE A 4 12.67 -12.41 -1.78
C ILE A 4 12.22 -12.94 -0.43
N TYR A 5 13.10 -13.61 0.30
CA TYR A 5 12.80 -14.06 1.66
C TYR A 5 12.51 -12.89 2.61
N ALA A 6 13.33 -11.83 2.58
CA ALA A 6 13.07 -10.61 3.35
C ALA A 6 11.71 -9.98 3.03
N GLN A 7 11.34 -9.95 1.75
CA GLN A 7 10.02 -9.46 1.32
C GLN A 7 8.88 -10.33 1.83
N LEU A 8 8.99 -11.66 1.81
CA LEU A 8 7.96 -12.54 2.34
C LEU A 8 7.72 -12.28 3.84
N VAL A 9 8.79 -12.13 4.63
CA VAL A 9 8.67 -11.76 6.05
C VAL A 9 8.04 -10.37 6.22
N ALA A 10 8.40 -9.41 5.36
CA ALA A 10 7.78 -8.08 5.37
C ALA A 10 6.27 -8.13 5.05
N TYR A 11 5.85 -9.01 4.13
CA TYR A 11 4.43 -9.20 3.82
C TYR A 11 3.67 -9.86 4.97
N GLN A 12 4.30 -10.74 5.75
CA GLN A 12 3.68 -11.27 6.97
C GLN A 12 3.34 -10.13 7.94
N ALA A 13 4.28 -9.23 8.21
CA ALA A 13 4.03 -8.03 9.04
C ALA A 13 2.86 -7.20 8.50
N ARG A 14 2.85 -6.94 7.17
CA ARG A 14 1.82 -6.12 6.52
C ARG A 14 0.42 -6.74 6.58
N ILE A 15 0.31 -8.07 6.59
CA ILE A 15 -0.98 -8.75 6.72
C ILE A 15 -1.58 -8.52 8.11
N TYR A 16 -0.77 -8.59 9.17
CA TYR A 16 -1.22 -8.24 10.53
C TYR A 16 -1.63 -6.78 10.62
N GLU A 17 -0.80 -5.87 10.10
CA GLU A 17 -1.10 -4.43 10.05
C GLU A 17 -2.36 -4.11 9.25
N TYR A 18 -2.58 -4.81 8.13
CA TYR A 18 -3.80 -4.68 7.33
C TYR A 18 -5.04 -5.08 8.12
N GLY A 19 -5.01 -6.23 8.82
CA GLY A 19 -6.13 -6.68 9.65
C GLY A 19 -6.51 -5.64 10.70
N VAL A 20 -5.52 -5.14 11.44
CA VAL A 20 -5.74 -4.12 12.48
C VAL A 20 -6.20 -2.78 11.88
N ALA A 21 -5.62 -2.37 10.75
CA ALA A 21 -6.07 -1.17 10.05
C ALA A 21 -7.52 -1.30 9.56
N LEU A 22 -7.92 -2.47 9.07
CA LEU A 22 -9.28 -2.73 8.60
C LEU A 22 -10.28 -2.71 9.76
N GLU A 23 -9.95 -3.35 10.90
CA GLU A 23 -10.78 -3.29 12.10
C GLU A 23 -10.95 -1.85 12.61
N ALA A 24 -9.87 -1.07 12.64
CA ALA A 24 -9.93 0.34 13.00
C ALA A 24 -10.83 1.13 12.03
N PHE A 25 -10.68 0.90 10.73
CA PHE A 25 -11.50 1.53 9.70
C PHE A 25 -12.98 1.13 9.80
N MET A 26 -13.29 -0.11 10.15
CA MET A 26 -14.69 -0.54 10.36
C MET A 26 -15.31 0.05 11.62
N ARG A 27 -14.52 0.20 12.69
CA ARG A 27 -14.98 0.80 13.95
C ARG A 27 -15.24 2.29 13.81
N GLU A 28 -14.35 3.00 13.14
CA GLU A 28 -14.46 4.43 12.88
C GLU A 28 -14.17 4.70 11.40
N PRO A 29 -15.17 4.54 10.52
CA PRO A 29 -15.00 4.76 9.09
C PRO A 29 -14.57 6.19 8.82
N LYS A 30 -13.49 6.33 8.03
CA LYS A 30 -13.04 7.65 7.60
C LYS A 30 -14.08 8.25 6.66
N THR A 31 -14.36 9.54 6.85
CA THR A 31 -15.11 10.31 5.86
C THR A 31 -14.15 10.79 4.77
N ALA A 32 -14.46 10.43 3.53
CA ALA A 32 -13.69 10.89 2.38
C ALA A 32 -13.83 12.42 2.22
N PRO A 33 -12.74 13.19 2.11
CA PRO A 33 -12.82 14.64 1.95
C PRO A 33 -13.51 15.02 0.64
N LEU A 34 -14.33 16.07 0.66
CA LEU A 34 -14.90 16.60 -0.58
C LEU A 34 -13.79 17.11 -1.51
N MET A 35 -13.71 16.51 -2.70
CA MET A 35 -12.84 16.98 -3.77
C MET A 35 -13.48 18.15 -4.51
N ARG A 36 -12.65 19.08 -5.01
CA ARG A 36 -13.13 20.18 -5.88
C ARG A 36 -13.40 19.63 -7.28
N GLY A 37 -14.54 19.98 -7.86
CA GLY A 37 -14.88 19.61 -9.24
C GLY A 37 -15.87 18.45 -9.33
N THR A 38 -15.74 17.62 -10.36
CA THR A 38 -16.67 16.52 -10.67
C THR A 38 -16.20 15.16 -10.16
N ASP A 39 -15.03 15.11 -9.52
CA ASP A 39 -14.47 13.88 -8.96
C ASP A 39 -15.39 13.23 -7.94
N ARG A 40 -15.53 11.91 -8.07
CA ARG A 40 -16.31 11.08 -7.17
C ARG A 40 -15.41 10.05 -6.52
N LEU A 41 -15.63 9.83 -5.23
CA LEU A 41 -15.01 8.70 -4.52
C LEU A 41 -15.47 7.42 -5.20
N VAL A 42 -14.53 6.58 -5.61
CA VAL A 42 -14.83 5.29 -6.24
C VAL A 42 -14.59 4.15 -5.25
N HIS A 43 -13.42 4.12 -4.62
CA HIS A 43 -13.05 3.12 -3.61
C HIS A 43 -12.02 3.68 -2.62
N TRP A 44 -11.64 2.85 -1.66
CA TRP A 44 -10.53 3.10 -0.74
C TRP A 44 -9.35 2.22 -1.11
N ASP A 45 -8.22 2.85 -1.37
CA ASP A 45 -6.95 2.18 -1.66
C ASP A 45 -6.21 1.81 -0.39
N VAL A 46 -5.59 0.64 -0.42
CA VAL A 46 -4.73 0.14 0.65
C VAL A 46 -3.30 0.56 0.38
N ASN A 47 -2.80 1.51 1.17
CA ASN A 47 -1.44 2.01 1.06
C ASN A 47 -0.57 1.55 2.22
N THR A 48 0.73 1.40 1.96
CA THR A 48 1.71 1.15 3.02
C THR A 48 2.18 2.48 3.61
N VAL A 49 2.22 2.54 4.94
CA VAL A 49 2.65 3.70 5.71
C VAL A 49 3.71 3.30 6.74
N LYS A 50 4.43 4.29 7.27
CA LYS A 50 5.44 4.05 8.31
C LYS A 50 4.83 3.66 9.67
N PRO A 51 3.76 4.31 10.16
CA PRO A 51 3.20 4.00 11.47
C PRO A 51 2.56 2.61 11.50
N THR A 52 2.93 1.81 12.49
CA THR A 52 2.36 0.49 12.77
C THR A 52 1.30 0.60 13.87
N ARG A 53 0.32 -0.30 13.87
CA ARG A 53 -0.86 -0.23 14.77
C ARG A 53 -0.88 -1.35 15.82
N THR A 54 0.00 -2.32 15.72
CA THR A 54 -0.01 -3.53 16.54
C THR A 54 1.40 -3.95 16.95
N GLU A 55 1.53 -4.51 18.16
CA GLU A 55 2.81 -5.08 18.63
C GLU A 55 2.98 -6.53 18.13
N GLU A 56 1.90 -7.19 17.76
CA GLU A 56 1.90 -8.55 17.20
C GLU A 56 2.64 -8.63 15.85
N SER A 57 2.68 -7.53 15.09
CA SER A 57 3.45 -7.44 13.84
C SER A 57 4.97 -7.23 14.10
N LYS A 58 5.35 -6.75 15.29
CA LYS A 58 6.72 -6.31 15.62
C LYS A 58 7.79 -7.38 15.36
N PRO A 59 7.63 -8.66 15.76
CA PRO A 59 8.66 -9.68 15.51
C PRO A 59 8.95 -9.89 14.01
N TYR A 60 7.92 -9.75 13.17
CA TYR A 60 8.07 -9.86 11.72
C TYR A 60 8.72 -8.61 11.13
N ILE A 61 8.39 -7.42 11.66
CA ILE A 61 8.99 -6.16 11.25
C ILE A 61 10.49 -6.14 11.56
N ASP A 62 10.87 -6.51 12.77
CA ASP A 62 12.27 -6.53 13.21
C ASP A 62 13.07 -7.51 12.36
N ARG A 63 12.55 -8.73 12.19
CA ARG A 63 13.18 -9.75 11.33
C ARG A 63 13.32 -9.29 9.88
N ALA A 64 12.26 -8.74 9.28
CA ALA A 64 12.32 -8.24 7.91
C ALA A 64 13.33 -7.08 7.79
N THR A 65 13.37 -6.20 8.78
CA THR A 65 14.28 -5.06 8.83
C THR A 65 15.74 -5.52 8.85
N ASP A 66 16.07 -6.50 9.68
CA ASP A 66 17.42 -7.04 9.77
C ASP A 66 17.84 -7.75 8.48
N LEU A 67 16.94 -8.55 7.88
CA LEU A 67 17.18 -9.17 6.57
C LEU A 67 17.42 -8.13 5.46
N PHE A 68 16.67 -7.02 5.45
CA PHE A 68 16.90 -5.95 4.47
C PHE A 68 18.21 -5.21 4.69
N LYS A 69 18.62 -4.99 5.95
CA LYS A 69 19.95 -4.41 6.26
C LYS A 69 21.06 -5.33 5.78
N GLU A 70 20.95 -6.63 6.05
CA GLU A 70 21.90 -7.63 5.57
C GLU A 70 22.01 -7.63 4.03
N VAL A 71 20.88 -7.58 3.31
CA VAL A 71 20.88 -7.47 1.83
C VAL A 71 21.61 -6.22 1.36
N LYS A 72 21.43 -5.08 2.04
CA LYS A 72 22.12 -3.83 1.68
C LYS A 72 23.63 -3.92 1.91
N GLU A 73 24.06 -4.58 2.98
CA GLU A 73 25.48 -4.77 3.32
C GLU A 73 26.18 -5.77 2.40
N THR A 74 25.50 -6.88 2.09
CA THR A 74 26.05 -7.98 1.29
C THR A 74 26.01 -7.71 -0.21
N HIS A 75 25.09 -6.88 -0.69
CA HIS A 75 24.89 -6.60 -2.12
C HIS A 75 24.91 -5.10 -2.46
N PRO A 76 25.93 -4.32 -2.05
CA PRO A 76 25.96 -2.88 -2.23
C PRO A 76 25.97 -2.49 -3.72
N GLY A 77 25.28 -1.39 -4.06
CA GLY A 77 25.21 -0.87 -5.43
C GLY A 77 24.34 -1.68 -6.41
N THR A 78 23.71 -2.77 -5.95
CA THR A 78 22.84 -3.60 -6.79
C THR A 78 21.37 -3.15 -6.73
N PRO A 79 20.54 -3.55 -7.72
CA PRO A 79 19.09 -3.38 -7.65
C PRO A 79 18.45 -4.00 -6.40
N TRP A 80 19.05 -5.04 -5.82
CA TRP A 80 18.55 -5.67 -4.59
C TRP A 80 18.75 -4.77 -3.38
N ALA A 81 19.92 -4.16 -3.21
CA ALA A 81 20.13 -3.17 -2.15
C ALA A 81 19.21 -1.97 -2.32
N ALA A 82 18.99 -1.49 -3.55
CA ALA A 82 18.04 -0.42 -3.83
C ALA A 82 16.59 -0.80 -3.45
N ARG A 83 16.19 -2.05 -3.75
CA ARG A 83 14.86 -2.54 -3.38
C ARG A 83 14.72 -2.72 -1.87
N ALA A 84 15.72 -3.26 -1.17
CA ALA A 84 15.72 -3.38 0.28
C ALA A 84 15.60 -2.00 0.96
N ASP A 85 16.32 -1.00 0.45
CA ASP A 85 16.20 0.38 0.92
C ASP A 85 14.80 0.96 0.70
N TRP A 86 14.19 0.69 -0.46
CA TRP A 86 12.83 1.11 -0.75
C TRP A 86 11.80 0.46 0.20
N GLU A 87 11.94 -0.85 0.49
CA GLU A 87 11.06 -1.56 1.43
C GLU A 87 11.17 -0.98 2.86
N LEU A 88 12.38 -0.67 3.32
CA LEU A 88 12.60 -0.01 4.61
C LEU A 88 12.01 1.41 4.65
N ARG A 89 12.15 2.18 3.57
CA ARG A 89 11.65 3.57 3.51
C ARG A 89 10.13 3.67 3.51
N ARG A 90 9.42 2.76 2.82
CA ARG A 90 7.95 2.79 2.76
C ARG A 90 7.28 2.35 4.07
N GLY A 91 7.96 1.52 4.86
CA GLY A 91 7.45 1.00 6.13
C GLY A 91 6.63 -0.29 6.02
N PHE A 92 5.97 -0.64 7.12
CA PHE A 92 5.25 -1.90 7.30
C PHE A 92 3.78 -1.72 7.68
N GLY A 93 3.39 -0.53 8.14
CA GLY A 93 2.02 -0.20 8.46
C GLY A 93 1.14 -0.12 7.22
N VAL A 94 -0.17 -0.14 7.43
CA VAL A 94 -1.16 -0.09 6.35
C VAL A 94 -2.21 0.96 6.64
N ASP A 95 -2.60 1.78 5.65
CA ASP A 95 -3.70 2.73 5.82
C ASP A 95 -4.58 2.81 4.58
N PHE A 96 -5.83 3.22 4.80
CA PHE A 96 -6.82 3.39 3.75
C PHE A 96 -6.88 4.85 3.30
N HIS A 97 -6.73 5.05 2.00
CA HIS A 97 -6.79 6.35 1.36
C HIS A 97 -7.93 6.38 0.34
N PRO A 98 -8.69 7.47 0.25
CA PRO A 98 -9.77 7.57 -0.72
C PRO A 98 -9.19 7.73 -2.13
N ASP A 99 -9.70 6.97 -3.08
CA ASP A 99 -9.38 7.09 -4.50
C ASP A 99 -10.54 7.72 -5.27
N TYR A 100 -10.19 8.66 -6.15
CA TYR A 100 -11.13 9.51 -6.86
C TYR A 100 -10.86 9.46 -8.36
N HIS A 101 -11.92 9.28 -9.13
CA HIS A 101 -11.87 9.36 -10.57
C HIS A 101 -12.84 10.43 -11.09
N HIS A 102 -12.42 11.09 -12.17
CA HIS A 102 -13.32 11.90 -12.98
C HIS A 102 -14.37 10.97 -13.63
N PRO A 103 -15.66 11.36 -13.62
CA PRO A 103 -16.69 10.60 -14.33
C PRO A 103 -16.34 10.55 -15.82
N TYR A 104 -16.42 9.36 -16.41
CA TYR A 104 -16.16 9.18 -17.83
C TYR A 104 -17.28 9.83 -18.66
N ASN A 105 -16.98 10.98 -19.29
CA ASN A 105 -17.89 11.65 -20.21
C ASN A 105 -17.83 11.00 -21.60
N GLY A 106 -18.19 9.71 -21.68
CA GLY A 106 -18.33 9.02 -22.96
C GLY A 106 -19.57 9.54 -23.68
N THR A 107 -19.42 10.50 -24.59
CA THR A 107 -20.47 10.79 -25.58
C THR A 107 -20.66 9.54 -26.43
N VAL A 108 -21.71 8.77 -26.17
CA VAL A 108 -22.12 7.70 -27.09
C VAL A 108 -22.65 8.38 -28.35
N THR A 109 -21.80 8.50 -29.38
CA THR A 109 -22.22 8.98 -30.69
C THR A 109 -23.07 7.88 -31.33
N ILE A 110 -24.38 7.93 -31.14
CA ILE A 110 -25.30 7.03 -31.82
C ILE A 110 -25.31 7.42 -33.29
N LYS A 111 -24.66 6.62 -34.15
CA LYS A 111 -24.73 6.81 -35.60
C LYS A 111 -26.16 6.47 -36.05
N PRO A 112 -26.90 7.39 -36.68
CA PRO A 112 -28.24 7.09 -37.17
C PRO A 112 -28.16 6.00 -38.26
N PRO A 113 -29.16 5.10 -38.35
CA PRO A 113 -29.20 4.09 -39.40
C PRO A 113 -29.28 4.76 -40.78
N ASN A 114 -28.51 4.24 -41.72
CA ASN A 114 -28.55 4.70 -43.12
C ASN A 114 -29.96 4.45 -43.68
N LEU A 115 -30.64 5.52 -44.11
CA LEU A 115 -31.85 5.47 -44.93
C LEU A 115 -31.51 5.16 -46.39
#